data_AF-A0A938D2G5-F1
#
_entry.id   AF-A0A938D2G5-F1
#
_cell.length_a   1.000
_cell.length_b   1.000
_cell.length_c   1.000
_cell.angle_alpha   90.00
_cell.angle_beta   90.00
_cell.angle_gamma   90.00
#
_symmetry.space_group_name_H-M   'P 1'
#
loop_
_entity.id
_entity.type
_entity.pdbx_description
1 polymer ?
#
loop_
_entity_poly.entity_id
_entity_poly.type
_entity_poly.pdbx_seq_one_letter_code
_entity_poly.pdbx_strand_id
1 'polypeptide(L)'
;MERPAHVPADLVRPYPFKLRGARSSVLPRTLIPEIQTYPPIFWAPDMHEMLPGAWVPRSLEAIQAIYMDTEHFTVKGTSGFAQMIGQEWYSIPHESDPPLHSKYRMLLNPMFAPKHIARLEERMRGFARELLEELRPRGSCDFVSDFAFEFPIRVFLELMGMPQEDMATFLEWEHAILRSAEQEPVAEALAKIVDYLAAQCEDRRANPRDDLITLAVQGEIEGRKLSDDELIGFCFNLFVGGLDTVSTNMSNQFRHLAEN
;
A
#
# COMPACT_ATOMS: atom_id res chain seq x y z
N MET A 1 16.75 7.11 20.86
CA MET A 1 18.22 7.21 20.53
C MET A 1 18.67 8.68 20.66
N GLU A 2 19.97 8.99 20.59
CA GLU A 2 20.45 10.38 20.73
C GLU A 2 20.30 11.19 19.42
N ARG A 3 19.99 12.49 19.54
CA ARG A 3 19.87 13.42 18.39
C ARG A 3 21.21 13.50 17.63
N PRO A 4 21.22 13.33 16.30
CA PRO A 4 22.43 13.53 15.51
C PRO A 4 22.97 14.97 15.60
N ALA A 5 24.30 15.14 15.63
CA ALA A 5 24.95 16.43 15.82
C ALA A 5 24.57 17.50 14.77
N HIS A 6 24.25 17.08 13.55
CA HIS A 6 23.88 17.96 12.44
C HIS A 6 22.42 18.47 12.50
N VAL A 7 21.59 17.95 13.41
CA VAL A 7 20.19 18.38 13.57
C VAL A 7 20.12 19.58 14.51
N PRO A 8 19.69 20.77 14.06
CA PRO A 8 19.55 21.93 14.95
C PRO A 8 18.55 21.68 16.08
N ALA A 9 18.91 22.06 17.31
CA ALA A 9 18.11 21.78 18.51
C ALA A 9 16.73 22.49 18.47
N ASP A 10 16.66 23.65 17.84
CA ASP A 10 15.45 24.45 17.67
C ASP A 10 14.45 23.85 16.67
N LEU A 11 14.87 22.87 15.86
CA LEU A 11 14.02 22.14 14.91
C LEU A 11 13.49 20.81 15.45
N VAL A 12 13.88 20.40 16.66
CA VAL A 12 13.39 19.16 17.28
C VAL A 12 11.95 19.36 17.75
N ARG A 13 11.01 18.54 17.27
CA ARG A 13 9.61 18.55 17.73
C ARG A 13 9.14 17.12 18.03
N PRO A 14 8.28 16.92 19.03
CA PRO A 14 7.63 15.63 19.20
C PRO A 14 6.77 15.34 17.97
N TYR A 15 6.70 14.08 17.54
CA TYR A 15 5.76 13.67 16.51
C TYR A 15 5.02 12.41 16.97
N PRO A 16 3.68 12.43 16.95
CA PRO A 16 2.84 11.41 17.56
C PRO A 16 2.69 10.16 16.67
N PHE A 17 2.97 10.27 15.38
CA PHE A 17 2.88 9.14 14.45
C PHE A 17 4.21 8.40 14.44
N LYS A 18 4.21 7.17 14.97
CA LYS A 18 5.35 6.28 14.88
C LYS A 18 5.12 5.32 13.73
N LEU A 19 6.13 5.13 12.88
CA LEU A 19 6.11 4.13 11.84
C LEU A 19 6.00 2.75 12.52
N ARG A 20 4.94 2.00 12.20
CA ARG A 20 4.58 0.70 12.84
C ARG A 20 4.22 0.78 14.33
N GLY A 21 3.94 1.98 14.87
CA GLY A 21 3.59 2.19 16.28
C GLY A 21 2.33 3.03 16.50
N ALA A 22 1.54 2.61 17.49
CA ALA A 22 0.35 3.24 18.07
C ALA A 22 -0.82 3.57 17.12
N ARG A 23 -1.90 2.78 17.26
CA ARG A 23 -3.27 3.23 16.95
C ARG A 23 -3.61 4.36 17.92
N SER A 24 -3.63 5.59 17.47
CA SER A 24 -4.14 6.69 18.28
C SER A 24 -5.59 6.99 17.93
N SER A 25 -6.43 7.09 18.95
CA SER A 25 -7.85 7.42 18.85
C SER A 25 -8.10 8.91 18.54
N VAL A 26 -7.04 9.69 18.27
CA VAL A 26 -7.06 11.16 18.40
C VAL A 26 -6.86 11.90 17.05
N LEU A 27 -6.72 11.19 15.92
CA LEU A 27 -5.66 11.58 14.97
C LEU A 27 -5.91 12.68 13.90
N PRO A 28 -7.12 13.06 13.44
CA PRO A 28 -7.21 14.23 12.53
C PRO A 28 -7.53 15.57 13.22
N ARG A 29 -8.54 15.63 14.09
CA ARG A 29 -9.16 16.92 14.47
C ARG A 29 -8.37 17.75 15.49
N THR A 30 -7.63 17.11 16.39
CA THR A 30 -6.87 17.80 17.44
C THR A 30 -5.38 17.84 17.14
N LEU A 31 -4.85 16.80 16.50
CA LEU A 31 -3.43 16.64 16.26
C LEU A 31 -2.91 17.46 15.08
N ILE A 32 -3.67 17.52 13.98
CA ILE A 32 -3.28 18.30 12.80
C ILE A 32 -3.10 19.78 13.18
N PRO A 33 -4.06 20.45 13.88
CA PRO A 33 -3.87 21.84 14.30
C PRO A 33 -2.60 22.09 15.13
N GLU A 34 -2.24 21.17 16.03
CA GLU A 34 -1.01 21.30 16.82
C GLU A 34 0.23 21.25 15.92
N ILE A 35 0.33 20.23 15.04
CA ILE A 35 1.45 20.07 14.10
C ILE A 35 1.55 21.26 13.15
N GLN A 36 0.44 21.93 12.80
CA GLN A 36 0.46 23.14 11.98
C GLN A 36 1.18 24.32 12.65
N THR A 37 1.38 24.29 13.98
CA THR A 37 2.17 25.31 14.69
C THR A 37 3.68 25.10 14.59
N TYR A 38 4.14 23.94 14.08
CA TYR A 38 5.55 23.60 13.98
C TYR A 38 6.22 24.25 12.75
N PRO A 39 7.57 24.32 12.73
CA PRO A 39 8.32 24.81 11.57
C PRO A 39 7.96 24.08 10.25
N PRO A 40 8.20 24.70 9.07
CA PRO A 40 7.95 24.09 7.75
C PRO A 40 8.58 22.73 7.52
N ILE A 41 9.72 22.51 8.16
CA ILE A 41 10.39 21.23 8.28
C ILE A 41 10.92 21.13 9.71
N PHE A 42 10.75 19.98 10.35
CA PHE A 42 11.23 19.74 11.71
C PHE A 42 11.77 18.32 11.83
N TRP A 43 12.59 18.05 12.83
CA TRP A 43 13.12 16.72 13.09
C TRP A 43 12.36 16.09 14.25
N ALA A 44 11.88 14.87 14.04
CA ALA A 44 11.14 14.09 15.01
C ALA A 44 12.00 12.92 15.53
N PRO A 45 12.31 12.87 16.84
CA PRO A 45 12.97 11.72 17.44
C PRO A 45 12.03 10.51 17.48
N ASP A 46 12.62 9.31 17.55
CA ASP A 46 11.92 8.05 17.87
C ASP A 46 10.70 7.74 16.97
N MET A 47 10.80 8.15 15.69
CA MET A 47 9.80 7.91 14.64
C MET A 47 9.69 6.46 14.23
N HIS A 48 10.76 5.69 14.37
CA HIS A 48 10.82 4.27 14.05
C HIS A 48 11.87 3.63 14.96
N GLU A 49 11.63 2.39 15.41
CA GLU A 49 12.50 1.72 16.39
C GLU A 49 13.95 1.55 15.91
N MET A 50 14.13 1.46 14.59
CA MET A 50 15.45 1.29 13.96
C MET A 50 16.13 2.61 13.57
N LEU A 51 15.48 3.77 13.75
CA LEU A 51 16.02 5.07 13.33
C LEU A 51 16.10 6.03 14.52
N PRO A 52 17.16 6.86 14.61
CA PRO A 52 17.27 7.84 15.70
C PRO A 52 16.21 8.94 15.64
N GLY A 53 15.63 9.14 14.46
CA GLY A 53 14.58 10.11 14.17
C GLY A 53 14.52 10.36 12.67
N ALA A 54 13.57 11.17 12.22
CA ALA A 54 13.40 11.52 10.81
C ALA A 54 13.04 13.00 10.65
N TRP A 55 13.39 13.56 9.50
CA TRP A 55 12.88 14.86 9.07
C TRP A 55 11.42 14.73 8.62
N VAL A 56 10.59 15.66 9.05
CA VAL A 56 9.16 15.72 8.72
C VAL A 56 8.89 17.05 7.99
N PRO A 57 8.65 17.02 6.67
CA PRO A 57 8.20 18.20 5.93
C PRO A 57 6.70 18.42 6.20
N ARG A 58 6.34 19.68 6.49
CA ARG A 58 4.97 20.07 6.85
C ARG A 58 4.38 21.07 5.86
N SER A 59 5.19 21.94 5.27
CA SER A 59 4.72 22.85 4.21
C SER A 59 4.58 22.13 2.88
N LEU A 60 3.56 22.51 2.09
CA LEU A 60 3.38 22.05 0.72
C LEU A 60 4.66 22.23 -0.11
N GLU A 61 5.32 23.38 0.01
CA GLU A 61 6.58 23.67 -0.68
C GLU A 61 7.68 22.66 -0.34
N ALA A 62 7.96 22.42 0.95
CA ALA A 62 8.95 21.41 1.37
C ALA A 62 8.58 19.99 0.92
N ILE A 63 7.29 19.61 1.00
CA ILE A 63 6.82 18.31 0.53
C ILE A 63 7.08 18.17 -0.97
N GLN A 64 6.69 19.16 -1.78
CA GLN A 64 6.90 19.14 -3.22
C GLN A 64 8.38 19.14 -3.58
N ALA A 65 9.21 19.92 -2.89
CA ALA A 65 10.65 19.96 -3.11
C ALA A 65 11.28 18.57 -2.92
N ILE A 66 10.89 17.86 -1.86
CA ILE A 66 11.39 16.50 -1.57
C ILE A 66 10.84 15.50 -2.59
N TYR A 67 9.53 15.50 -2.84
CA TYR A 67 8.89 14.51 -3.73
C TYR A 67 9.32 14.64 -5.20
N MET A 68 9.72 15.84 -5.64
CA MET A 68 10.16 16.08 -7.02
C MET A 68 11.68 15.91 -7.21
N ASP A 69 12.45 15.92 -6.13
CA ASP A 69 13.90 15.73 -6.15
C ASP A 69 14.27 14.24 -6.05
N THR A 70 14.18 13.58 -7.20
CA THR A 70 14.52 12.15 -7.37
C THR A 70 16.03 11.88 -7.49
N GLU A 71 16.88 12.92 -7.40
CA GLU A 71 18.34 12.78 -7.38
C GLU A 71 18.86 12.62 -5.95
N HIS A 72 18.30 13.39 -5.01
CA HIS A 72 18.74 13.39 -3.61
C HIS A 72 17.84 12.57 -2.68
N PHE A 73 16.58 12.32 -3.06
CA PHE A 73 15.64 11.51 -2.28
C PHE A 73 15.23 10.25 -3.04
N THR A 74 15.78 9.12 -2.61
CA THR A 74 15.45 7.79 -3.15
C THR A 74 14.25 7.18 -2.43
N VAL A 75 13.42 6.45 -3.18
CA VAL A 75 12.35 5.61 -2.62
C VAL A 75 12.72 4.13 -2.55
N LYS A 76 13.94 3.77 -2.98
CA LYS A 76 14.40 2.39 -3.07
C LYS A 76 14.51 1.73 -1.70
N GLY A 77 13.81 0.60 -1.53
CA GLY A 77 13.85 -0.23 -0.32
C GLY A 77 13.27 0.44 0.93
N THR A 78 12.38 1.42 0.77
CA THR A 78 11.80 2.18 1.89
C THR A 78 10.77 1.40 2.71
N SER A 79 10.17 0.35 2.16
CA SER A 79 9.14 -0.47 2.82
C SER A 79 9.71 -1.51 3.78
N GLY A 80 10.87 -2.09 3.44
CA GLY A 80 11.55 -3.10 4.25
C GLY A 80 10.87 -4.48 4.30
N PHE A 81 9.85 -4.75 3.47
CA PHE A 81 9.08 -6.00 3.54
C PHE A 81 9.91 -7.23 3.14
N ALA A 82 10.66 -7.14 2.04
CA ALA A 82 11.49 -8.24 1.56
C ALA A 82 12.55 -8.66 2.60
N GLN A 83 13.16 -7.68 3.27
CA GLN A 83 14.22 -7.91 4.25
C GLN A 83 13.72 -8.65 5.50
N MET A 84 12.44 -8.52 5.85
CA MET A 84 11.84 -9.27 6.98
C MET A 84 11.86 -10.78 6.77
N ILE A 85 11.87 -11.22 5.51
CA ILE A 85 11.87 -12.63 5.13
C ILE A 85 13.20 -13.03 4.46
N GLY A 86 14.24 -12.21 4.61
CA GLY A 86 15.58 -12.48 4.07
C GLY A 86 15.68 -12.41 2.54
N GLN A 87 14.81 -11.64 1.88
CA GLN A 87 14.78 -11.47 0.42
C GLN A 87 15.17 -10.03 0.02
N GLU A 88 15.47 -9.82 -1.28
CA GLU A 88 16.02 -8.57 -1.81
C GLU A 88 15.22 -7.93 -2.95
N TRP A 89 13.95 -8.33 -3.15
CA TRP A 89 13.07 -7.69 -4.13
C TRP A 89 12.56 -6.32 -3.66
N TYR A 90 12.10 -5.52 -4.62
CA TYR A 90 11.54 -4.18 -4.38
C TYR A 90 10.09 -4.12 -4.86
N SER A 91 9.22 -3.45 -4.12
CA SER A 91 7.84 -3.17 -4.51
C SER A 91 7.83 -2.21 -5.69
N ILE A 92 7.82 -2.74 -6.92
CA ILE A 92 7.90 -1.93 -8.14
C ILE A 92 6.50 -1.58 -8.67
N PRO A 93 6.29 -0.35 -9.19
CA PRO A 93 7.25 0.73 -9.37
C PRO A 93 7.49 1.60 -8.12
N HIS A 94 6.76 1.40 -7.02
CA HIS A 94 6.77 2.29 -5.85
C HIS A 94 8.18 2.54 -5.25
N GLU A 95 9.02 1.51 -5.19
CA GLU A 95 10.39 1.57 -4.67
C GLU A 95 11.45 1.64 -5.78
N SER A 96 11.08 2.22 -6.93
CA SER A 96 12.01 2.46 -8.04
C SER A 96 12.19 3.96 -8.25
N ASP A 97 13.43 4.38 -8.45
CA ASP A 97 13.76 5.74 -8.88
C ASP A 97 13.81 5.84 -10.43
N PRO A 98 13.74 7.04 -11.02
CA PRO A 98 14.05 7.24 -12.42
C PRO A 98 15.46 6.74 -12.79
N PRO A 99 15.69 6.23 -14.02
CA PRO A 99 14.72 6.11 -15.10
C PRO A 99 13.86 4.82 -15.04
N LEU A 100 14.16 3.88 -14.13
CA LEU A 100 13.49 2.58 -14.06
C LEU A 100 12.02 2.70 -13.65
N HIS A 101 11.70 3.60 -12.72
CA HIS A 101 10.32 3.90 -12.32
C HIS A 101 9.37 4.06 -13.50
N SER A 102 9.73 4.94 -14.45
CA SER A 102 8.88 5.28 -15.59
C SER A 102 8.66 4.08 -16.52
N LYS A 103 9.64 3.17 -16.62
CA LYS A 103 9.56 1.96 -17.44
C LYS A 103 8.61 0.95 -16.81
N TYR A 104 8.75 0.67 -15.53
CA TYR A 104 7.82 -0.20 -14.79
C TYR A 104 6.40 0.36 -14.82
N ARG A 105 6.24 1.67 -14.61
CA ARG A 105 4.94 2.33 -14.65
C ARG A 105 4.30 2.27 -16.04
N MET A 106 5.09 2.37 -17.11
CA MET A 106 4.60 2.23 -18.49
C MET A 106 4.00 0.84 -18.76
N LEU A 107 4.52 -0.22 -18.12
CA LEU A 107 3.94 -1.56 -18.21
C LEU A 107 2.54 -1.61 -17.57
N LEU A 108 2.33 -0.95 -16.43
CA LEU A 108 1.04 -0.94 -15.69
C LEU A 108 -0.04 -0.08 -16.37
N ASN A 109 0.35 1.06 -16.94
CA ASN A 109 -0.58 2.10 -17.41
C ASN A 109 -1.75 1.60 -18.28
N PRO A 110 -1.59 0.64 -19.22
CA PRO A 110 -2.69 0.16 -20.05
C PRO A 110 -3.86 -0.44 -19.27
N MET A 111 -3.59 -1.13 -18.14
CA MET A 111 -4.61 -1.75 -17.30
C MET A 111 -5.40 -0.73 -16.50
N PHE A 112 -4.82 0.44 -16.24
CA PHE A 112 -5.48 1.55 -15.56
C PHE A 112 -6.00 2.63 -16.52
N ALA A 113 -5.94 2.39 -17.83
CA ALA A 113 -6.49 3.31 -18.82
C ALA A 113 -8.02 3.37 -18.69
N PRO A 114 -8.66 4.54 -18.92
CA PRO A 114 -10.10 4.71 -18.73
C PRO A 114 -10.96 3.66 -19.44
N LYS A 115 -10.58 3.26 -20.65
CA LYS A 115 -11.29 2.23 -21.43
C LYS A 115 -11.23 0.85 -20.78
N HIS A 116 -10.10 0.48 -20.17
CA HIS A 116 -9.96 -0.80 -19.48
C HIS A 116 -10.79 -0.78 -18.19
N ILE A 117 -10.63 0.27 -17.38
CA ILE A 117 -11.40 0.45 -16.13
C ILE A 117 -12.91 0.46 -16.37
N ALA A 118 -13.40 1.11 -17.44
CA ALA A 118 -14.82 1.14 -17.77
C ALA A 118 -15.43 -0.26 -18.01
N ARG A 119 -14.63 -1.24 -18.47
CA ARG A 119 -15.10 -2.62 -18.65
C ARG A 119 -15.30 -3.35 -17.33
N LEU A 120 -14.60 -2.93 -16.29
CA LEU A 120 -14.69 -3.51 -14.95
C LEU A 120 -15.87 -2.95 -14.15
N GLU A 121 -16.44 -1.82 -14.57
CA GLU A 121 -17.46 -1.09 -13.81
C GLU A 121 -18.65 -1.97 -13.42
N GLU A 122 -19.22 -2.72 -14.36
CA GLU A 122 -20.37 -3.57 -14.09
C GLU A 122 -20.05 -4.67 -13.07
N ARG A 123 -18.85 -5.27 -13.19
CA ARG A 123 -18.37 -6.31 -12.28
C ARG A 123 -18.16 -5.77 -10.87
N MET A 124 -17.47 -4.64 -10.73
CA MET A 124 -17.26 -3.99 -9.43
C MET A 124 -18.59 -3.55 -8.80
N ARG A 125 -19.51 -3.02 -9.62
CA ARG A 125 -20.86 -2.68 -9.16
C ARG A 125 -21.63 -3.93 -8.70
N GLY A 126 -21.40 -5.07 -9.33
CA GLY A 126 -21.90 -6.38 -8.90
C GLY A 126 -21.45 -6.72 -7.48
N PHE A 127 -20.14 -6.70 -7.21
CA PHE A 127 -19.61 -6.97 -5.87
C PHE A 127 -20.18 -6.04 -4.80
N ALA A 128 -20.28 -4.73 -5.09
CA ALA A 128 -20.89 -3.79 -4.15
C ALA A 128 -22.35 -4.14 -3.87
N ARG A 129 -23.15 -4.52 -4.89
CA ARG A 129 -24.55 -4.91 -4.71
C ARG A 129 -24.69 -6.18 -3.89
N GLU A 130 -23.87 -7.19 -4.15
CA GLU A 130 -23.88 -8.47 -3.41
C GLU A 130 -23.69 -8.21 -1.91
N LEU A 131 -22.63 -7.47 -1.54
CA LEU A 131 -22.36 -7.10 -0.16
C LEU A 131 -23.52 -6.30 0.45
N LEU A 132 -24.07 -5.32 -0.28
CA LEU A 132 -25.18 -4.51 0.24
C LEU A 132 -26.47 -5.31 0.44
N GLU A 133 -26.77 -6.30 -0.40
CA GLU A 133 -27.95 -7.16 -0.23
C GLU A 133 -27.85 -8.06 1.02
N GLU A 134 -26.65 -8.46 1.41
CA GLU A 134 -26.42 -9.19 2.67
C GLU A 134 -26.60 -8.28 3.89
N LEU A 135 -26.19 -7.01 3.80
CA LEU A 135 -26.24 -6.06 4.92
C LEU A 135 -27.62 -5.41 5.10
N ARG A 136 -28.35 -5.17 4.02
CA ARG A 136 -29.62 -4.42 4.04
C ARG A 136 -30.65 -4.98 5.03
N PRO A 137 -30.90 -6.31 5.14
CA PRO A 137 -31.87 -6.85 6.08
C PRO A 137 -31.50 -6.65 7.56
N ARG A 138 -30.22 -6.43 7.88
CA ARG A 138 -29.74 -6.23 9.26
C ARG A 138 -30.13 -4.86 9.83
N GLY A 139 -30.43 -3.88 8.97
CA GLY A 139 -30.71 -2.49 9.35
C GLY A 139 -29.53 -1.74 10.00
N SER A 140 -28.39 -2.39 10.16
CA SER A 140 -27.15 -1.87 10.74
C SER A 140 -25.98 -2.77 10.33
N CYS A 141 -24.78 -2.21 10.28
CA CYS A 141 -23.53 -2.95 10.01
C CYS A 141 -22.35 -2.25 10.70
N ASP A 142 -21.26 -2.98 10.89
CA ASP A 142 -19.96 -2.35 11.03
C ASP A 142 -19.41 -2.14 9.63
N PHE A 143 -19.54 -0.92 9.10
CA PHE A 143 -19.16 -0.62 7.72
C PHE A 143 -17.70 -0.98 7.40
N VAL A 144 -16.81 -0.93 8.40
CA VAL A 144 -15.40 -1.22 8.20
C VAL A 144 -15.21 -2.71 7.90
N SER A 145 -15.64 -3.59 8.82
CA SER A 145 -15.49 -5.04 8.66
C SER A 145 -16.44 -5.63 7.63
N ASP A 146 -17.66 -5.11 7.54
CA ASP A 146 -18.74 -5.73 6.78
C ASP A 146 -18.76 -5.27 5.31
N PHE A 147 -18.01 -4.23 4.93
CA PHE A 147 -17.99 -3.72 3.55
C PHE A 147 -16.63 -3.17 3.12
N ALA A 148 -16.04 -2.27 3.91
CA ALA A 148 -14.91 -1.46 3.47
C ALA A 148 -13.65 -2.28 3.20
N PHE A 149 -13.39 -3.36 3.95
CA PHE A 149 -12.29 -4.27 3.68
C PHE A 149 -12.62 -5.31 2.62
N GLU A 150 -13.83 -5.84 2.62
CA GLU A 150 -14.20 -6.93 1.72
C GLU A 150 -14.29 -6.47 0.25
N PHE A 151 -14.89 -5.30 0.00
CA PHE A 151 -15.11 -4.81 -1.35
C PHE A 151 -13.79 -4.61 -2.14
N PRO A 152 -12.77 -3.90 -1.61
CA PRO A 152 -11.50 -3.72 -2.32
C PRO A 152 -10.72 -5.02 -2.52
N ILE A 153 -10.80 -5.98 -1.59
CA ILE A 153 -10.15 -7.29 -1.75
C ILE A 153 -10.78 -8.06 -2.92
N ARG A 154 -12.12 -8.08 -3.04
CA ARG A 154 -12.81 -8.70 -4.19
C ARG A 154 -12.39 -8.06 -5.51
N VAL A 155 -12.29 -6.72 -5.54
CA VAL A 155 -11.80 -5.95 -6.70
C VAL A 155 -10.36 -6.34 -7.05
N PHE A 156 -9.47 -6.40 -6.05
CA PHE A 156 -8.07 -6.78 -6.24
C PHE A 156 -7.94 -8.20 -6.82
N LEU A 157 -8.65 -9.17 -6.25
CA LEU A 157 -8.64 -10.56 -6.73
C LEU A 157 -9.11 -10.64 -8.19
N GLU A 158 -10.15 -9.90 -8.57
CA GLU A 158 -10.62 -9.83 -9.97
C GLU A 158 -9.56 -9.24 -10.89
N LEU A 159 -8.93 -8.12 -10.51
CA LEU A 159 -7.87 -7.47 -11.29
C LEU A 159 -6.63 -8.35 -11.50
N MET A 160 -6.31 -9.17 -10.51
CA MET A 160 -5.19 -10.12 -10.54
C MET A 160 -5.56 -11.47 -11.19
N GLY A 161 -6.83 -11.67 -11.55
CA GLY A 161 -7.33 -12.93 -12.10
C GLY A 161 -7.31 -14.09 -11.10
N MET A 162 -7.34 -13.78 -9.80
CA MET A 162 -7.28 -14.74 -8.70
C MET A 162 -8.69 -15.21 -8.31
N PRO A 163 -8.83 -16.42 -7.74
CA PRO A 163 -10.11 -16.94 -7.26
C PRO A 163 -10.73 -16.04 -6.18
N GLN A 164 -12.04 -15.82 -6.25
CA GLN A 164 -12.76 -15.05 -5.22
C GLN A 164 -12.87 -15.82 -3.89
N GLU A 165 -12.73 -17.15 -3.92
CA GLU A 165 -12.68 -17.98 -2.70
C GLU A 165 -11.49 -17.68 -1.79
N ASP A 166 -10.43 -17.06 -2.31
CA ASP A 166 -9.24 -16.67 -1.54
C ASP A 166 -9.45 -15.39 -0.71
N MET A 167 -10.60 -14.73 -0.82
CA MET A 167 -10.90 -13.45 -0.15
C MET A 167 -10.59 -13.47 1.36
N ALA A 168 -11.04 -14.51 2.07
CA ALA A 168 -10.82 -14.62 3.51
C ALA A 168 -9.31 -14.70 3.85
N THR A 169 -8.55 -15.45 3.07
CA THR A 169 -7.09 -15.57 3.22
C THR A 169 -6.39 -14.24 2.96
N PHE A 170 -6.82 -13.48 1.94
CA PHE A 170 -6.26 -12.16 1.64
C PHE A 170 -6.57 -11.14 2.74
N LEU A 171 -7.77 -11.20 3.33
CA LEU A 171 -8.13 -10.37 4.48
C LEU A 171 -7.26 -10.69 5.71
N GLU A 172 -7.01 -11.97 5.98
CA GLU A 172 -6.12 -12.41 7.06
C GLU A 172 -4.69 -11.91 6.85
N TRP A 173 -4.16 -12.05 5.63
CA TRP A 173 -2.83 -11.58 5.27
C TRP A 173 -2.69 -10.06 5.38
N GLU A 174 -3.66 -9.32 4.87
CA GLU A 174 -3.71 -7.86 4.95
C GLU A 174 -3.67 -7.40 6.41
N HIS A 175 -4.51 -8.00 7.27
CA HIS A 175 -4.52 -7.69 8.70
C HIS A 175 -3.18 -8.04 9.35
N ALA A 176 -2.61 -9.19 9.02
CA ALA A 176 -1.35 -9.63 9.60
C ALA A 176 -0.20 -8.67 9.26
N ILE A 177 -0.08 -8.23 8.00
CA ILE A 177 1.07 -7.41 7.57
C ILE A 177 0.90 -5.90 7.83
N LEU A 178 -0.34 -5.38 7.92
CA LEU A 178 -0.58 -3.94 8.09
C LEU A 178 -1.07 -3.54 9.48
N ARG A 179 -1.64 -4.45 10.28
CA ARG A 179 -2.22 -4.13 11.60
C ARG A 179 -1.51 -4.75 12.78
N SER A 180 -0.58 -5.68 12.55
CA SER A 180 0.27 -6.27 13.59
C SER A 180 1.42 -5.33 13.96
N ALA A 181 1.74 -5.27 15.25
CA ALA A 181 2.95 -4.63 15.75
C ALA A 181 4.09 -5.63 15.97
N GLU A 182 3.81 -6.93 15.89
CA GLU A 182 4.76 -8.01 16.15
C GLU A 182 5.46 -8.44 14.85
N GLN A 183 6.79 -8.55 14.88
CA GLN A 183 7.59 -8.85 13.69
C GLN A 183 7.42 -10.29 13.19
N GLU A 184 7.37 -11.28 14.09
CA GLU A 184 7.27 -12.70 13.70
C GLU A 184 5.97 -13.02 12.94
N PRO A 185 4.76 -12.64 13.41
CA PRO A 185 3.53 -12.84 12.64
C PRO A 185 3.53 -12.13 11.28
N VAL A 186 4.17 -10.96 11.19
CA VAL A 186 4.31 -10.21 9.94
C VAL A 186 5.19 -10.99 8.96
N ALA A 187 6.36 -11.46 9.40
CA ALA A 187 7.28 -12.23 8.57
C ALA A 187 6.66 -13.54 8.06
N GLU A 188 5.93 -14.27 8.91
CA GLU A 188 5.21 -15.49 8.51
C GLU A 188 4.14 -15.21 7.44
N ALA A 189 3.36 -14.14 7.60
CA ALA A 189 2.35 -13.75 6.61
C ALA A 189 3.00 -13.30 5.30
N LEU A 190 4.07 -12.51 5.36
CA LEU A 190 4.84 -12.08 4.18
C LEU A 190 5.37 -13.27 3.38
N ALA A 191 5.95 -14.27 4.04
CA ALA A 191 6.43 -15.48 3.37
C ALA A 191 5.30 -16.20 2.61
N LYS A 192 4.13 -16.37 3.24
CA LYS A 192 2.95 -16.99 2.61
C LYS A 192 2.44 -16.19 1.41
N ILE A 193 2.39 -14.87 1.53
CA ILE A 193 1.97 -13.98 0.43
C ILE A 193 2.95 -14.14 -0.75
N VAL A 194 4.26 -14.07 -0.49
CA VAL A 194 5.28 -14.19 -1.54
C VAL A 194 5.21 -15.55 -2.22
N ASP A 195 5.10 -16.64 -1.47
CA ASP A 195 4.98 -17.99 -2.02
C ASP A 195 3.73 -18.12 -2.90
N TYR A 196 2.60 -17.57 -2.47
CA TYR A 196 1.37 -17.56 -3.24
C TYR A 196 1.53 -16.74 -4.54
N LEU A 197 2.09 -15.54 -4.46
CA LEU A 197 2.32 -14.68 -5.63
C LEU A 197 3.30 -15.33 -6.63
N ALA A 198 4.34 -16.01 -6.14
CA ALA A 198 5.27 -16.79 -6.95
C ALA A 198 4.55 -17.90 -7.73
N ALA A 199 3.70 -18.67 -7.03
CA ALA A 199 2.91 -19.73 -7.64
C ALA A 199 1.95 -19.19 -8.71
N GLN A 200 1.33 -18.03 -8.48
CA GLN A 200 0.48 -17.38 -9.50
C GLN A 200 1.29 -16.92 -10.72
N CYS A 201 2.50 -16.40 -10.53
CA CYS A 201 3.38 -16.04 -11.64
C CYS A 201 3.77 -17.27 -12.48
N GLU A 202 4.14 -18.38 -11.83
CA GLU A 202 4.44 -19.66 -12.51
C GLU A 202 3.24 -20.20 -13.28
N ASP A 203 2.05 -20.19 -12.68
CA ASP A 203 0.83 -20.59 -13.38
C ASP A 203 0.59 -19.73 -14.62
N ARG A 204 0.77 -18.40 -14.56
CA ARG A 204 0.57 -17.51 -15.72
C ARG A 204 1.62 -17.66 -16.81
N ARG A 205 2.81 -18.17 -16.49
CA ARG A 205 3.80 -18.57 -17.51
C ARG A 205 3.27 -19.71 -18.37
N ALA A 206 2.58 -20.68 -17.76
CA ALA A 206 2.01 -21.84 -18.45
C ALA A 206 0.59 -21.58 -19.01
N ASN A 207 -0.21 -20.80 -18.28
CA ASN A 207 -1.64 -20.59 -18.50
C ASN A 207 -1.99 -19.08 -18.50
N PRO A 208 -1.62 -18.33 -19.56
CA PRO A 208 -1.92 -16.90 -19.66
C PRO A 208 -3.42 -16.59 -19.60
N ARG A 209 -3.76 -15.46 -18.97
CA ARG A 209 -5.14 -14.95 -18.82
C ARG A 209 -5.21 -13.46 -19.16
N ASP A 210 -6.40 -12.87 -19.16
CA ASP A 210 -6.58 -11.42 -19.31
C ASP A 210 -6.50 -10.74 -17.92
N ASP A 211 -5.33 -10.79 -17.28
CA ASP A 211 -5.10 -10.27 -15.91
C ASP A 211 -3.75 -9.54 -15.75
N LEU A 212 -3.60 -8.82 -14.63
CA LEU A 212 -2.39 -8.06 -14.30
C LEU A 212 -1.14 -8.93 -14.16
N ILE A 213 -1.28 -10.19 -13.73
CA ILE A 213 -0.15 -11.10 -13.56
C ILE A 213 0.38 -11.54 -14.93
N THR A 214 -0.50 -11.88 -15.86
CA THR A 214 -0.14 -12.23 -17.24
C THR A 214 0.55 -11.07 -17.93
N LEU A 215 0.03 -9.85 -17.75
CA LEU A 215 0.67 -8.64 -18.24
C LEU A 215 2.11 -8.51 -17.72
N ALA A 216 2.34 -8.75 -16.44
CA ALA A 216 3.67 -8.66 -15.83
C ALA A 216 4.61 -9.76 -16.35
N VAL A 217 4.14 -11.02 -16.35
CA VAL A 217 4.90 -12.20 -16.79
C VAL A 217 5.30 -12.10 -18.26
N GLN A 218 4.41 -11.59 -19.10
CA GLN A 218 4.68 -11.40 -20.54
C GLN A 218 5.33 -10.05 -20.85
N GLY A 219 5.33 -9.13 -19.89
CA GLY A 219 5.86 -7.79 -20.02
C GLY A 219 7.34 -7.77 -20.36
N GLU A 220 7.73 -6.76 -21.12
CA GLU A 220 9.13 -6.50 -21.46
C GLU A 220 9.51 -5.07 -21.13
N ILE A 221 10.68 -4.92 -20.53
CA ILE A 221 11.31 -3.64 -20.25
C ILE A 221 12.67 -3.68 -20.90
N GLU A 222 12.94 -2.75 -21.82
CA GLU A 222 14.21 -2.68 -22.55
C GLU A 222 14.56 -3.99 -23.29
N GLY A 223 13.55 -4.68 -23.81
CA GLY A 223 13.72 -5.92 -24.57
C GLY A 223 14.03 -7.15 -23.72
N ARG A 224 13.92 -7.08 -22.39
CA ARG A 224 14.00 -8.24 -21.50
C ARG A 224 12.70 -8.46 -20.75
N LYS A 225 12.41 -9.72 -20.43
CA LYS A 225 11.38 -10.08 -19.45
C LYS A 225 11.75 -9.60 -18.06
N LEU A 226 10.74 -9.47 -17.20
CA LEU A 226 10.94 -9.24 -15.78
C LEU A 226 11.58 -10.47 -15.13
N SER A 227 12.47 -10.26 -14.16
CA SER A 227 12.97 -11.34 -13.32
C SER A 227 11.92 -11.82 -12.33
N ASP A 228 12.16 -12.96 -11.66
CA ASP A 228 11.27 -13.46 -10.61
C ASP A 228 11.09 -12.43 -9.49
N ASP A 229 12.16 -11.81 -9.01
CA ASP A 229 12.12 -10.75 -7.99
C ASP A 229 11.30 -9.53 -8.45
N GLU A 230 11.40 -9.14 -9.71
CA GLU A 230 10.61 -8.04 -10.26
C GLU A 230 9.13 -8.41 -10.37
N LEU A 231 8.80 -9.64 -10.74
CA LEU A 231 7.42 -10.13 -10.79
C LEU A 231 6.79 -10.18 -9.40
N ILE A 232 7.52 -10.67 -8.39
CA ILE A 232 7.09 -10.65 -6.99
C ILE A 232 6.89 -9.21 -6.54
N GLY A 233 7.89 -8.35 -6.73
CA GLY A 233 7.82 -6.94 -6.38
C GLY A 233 6.63 -6.21 -7.03
N PHE A 234 6.35 -6.51 -8.30
CA PHE A 234 5.21 -5.96 -9.03
C PHE A 234 3.87 -6.40 -8.44
N CYS A 235 3.70 -7.70 -8.22
CA CYS A 235 2.46 -8.26 -7.66
C CYS A 235 2.25 -7.81 -6.21
N PHE A 236 3.32 -7.76 -5.42
CA PHE A 236 3.28 -7.33 -4.03
C PHE A 236 2.96 -5.84 -3.89
N ASN A 237 3.49 -4.99 -4.78
CA ASN A 237 3.10 -3.58 -4.84
C ASN A 237 1.59 -3.40 -5.05
N LEU A 238 1.00 -4.20 -5.94
CA LEU A 238 -0.44 -4.17 -6.19
C LEU A 238 -1.24 -4.74 -5.01
N PHE A 239 -0.71 -5.76 -4.33
CA PHE A 239 -1.30 -6.31 -3.10
C PHE A 239 -1.39 -5.24 -2.02
N VAL A 240 -0.28 -4.61 -1.63
CA VAL A 240 -0.31 -3.60 -0.55
C VAL A 240 -1.13 -2.38 -0.96
N GLY A 241 -0.99 -1.92 -2.22
CA GLY A 241 -1.71 -0.75 -2.71
C GLY A 241 -3.22 -0.96 -2.85
N GLY A 242 -3.65 -2.17 -3.23
CA GLY A 242 -5.02 -2.49 -3.60
C GLY A 242 -5.97 -2.77 -2.44
N LEU A 243 -5.46 -3.08 -1.25
CA LEU A 243 -6.29 -3.56 -0.14
C LEU A 243 -6.62 -2.44 0.87
N ASP A 244 -5.64 -1.89 1.58
CA ASP A 244 -5.90 -1.00 2.74
C ASP A 244 -6.31 0.43 2.37
N THR A 245 -5.71 0.99 1.31
CA THR A 245 -5.85 2.42 0.98
C THR A 245 -7.29 2.80 0.65
N VAL A 246 -7.93 2.00 -0.21
CA VAL A 246 -9.32 2.19 -0.62
C VAL A 246 -10.26 1.90 0.54
N SER A 247 -10.00 0.84 1.32
CA SER A 247 -10.78 0.47 2.51
C SER A 247 -10.85 1.61 3.53
N THR A 248 -9.69 2.20 3.84
CA THR A 248 -9.58 3.33 4.77
C THR A 248 -10.24 4.60 4.21
N ASN A 249 -10.06 4.88 2.91
CA ASN A 249 -10.69 6.02 2.26
C ASN A 249 -12.23 5.92 2.28
N MET A 250 -12.78 4.76 1.91
CA MET A 250 -14.23 4.50 1.93
C MET A 250 -14.80 4.62 3.33
N SER A 251 -14.11 4.06 4.33
CA SER A 251 -14.52 4.16 5.74
C SER A 251 -14.67 5.62 6.19
N ASN A 252 -13.72 6.49 5.82
CA ASN A 252 -13.80 7.92 6.13
C ASN A 252 -14.90 8.65 5.35
N GLN A 253 -15.10 8.31 4.07
CA GLN A 253 -16.18 8.89 3.25
C GLN A 253 -17.56 8.55 3.81
N PHE A 254 -17.82 7.28 4.12
CA PHE A 254 -19.11 6.85 4.66
C PHE A 254 -19.35 7.34 6.09
N ARG A 255 -18.28 7.45 6.90
CA ARG A 255 -18.36 8.15 8.19
C ARG A 255 -18.81 9.59 8.00
N HIS A 256 -18.24 10.32 7.04
CA HIS A 256 -18.66 11.70 6.76
C HIS A 256 -20.14 11.77 6.37
N LEU A 257 -20.62 10.89 5.50
CA LEU A 257 -22.03 10.81 5.09
C LEU A 257 -22.98 10.42 6.24
N ALA A 258 -22.50 9.65 7.22
CA ALA A 258 -23.30 9.28 8.39
C ALA A 258 -23.39 10.40 9.43
N GLU A 259 -22.40 11.30 9.47
CA GLU A 259 -22.30 12.40 10.44
C GLU A 259 -22.83 13.75 9.90
N ASN A 260 -23.16 13.87 8.61
CA ASN A 260 -23.57 15.13 7.94
C ASN A 260 -24.78 14.93 7.03
#